data_AF-A0A7S1MP67-F1
#
_entry.id   AF-A0A7S1MP67-F1
#
_cell.length_a   1.000
_cell.length_b   1.000
_cell.length_c   1.000
_cell.angle_alpha   90.00
_cell.angle_beta   90.00
_cell.angle_gamma   90.00
#
_symmetry.space_group_name_H-M   'P 1'
#
loop_
_entity.id
_entity.type
_entity.pdbx_description
1 polymer ?
#
loop_
_entity_poly.entity_id
_entity_poly.type
_entity_poly.pdbx_seq_one_letter_code
_entity_poly.pdbx_strand_id
1 'polypeptide(L)'
;QVPIFGTSGRINAIPMHITVASTAEGCEGWLLEIEVPEGTTVRELKRILAGRPHLLAVKADTKVLGRLDGQLATLFDNEKTPANVTLLKVNSDRCLPFPEGFLWGSATAAYQVEGAAREGGRTWSIWDTFCAEGRAANGDTGLVACDHYHRFRDDVKLMSELGLQMYRFSISWPRLLPKGRGDINPDAVTFYRSLLEEMAEQKIQPMVTLYHWDLPQCLEDEYGGWRGRQIVEDFEAFASTCFSAFGDLVKSWITINEPWCAAVLGYAS
;
A
#
# COMPACT_ATOMS: atom_id res chain seq x y z
N GLN A 1 -23.45 -5.24 -2.89
CA GLN A 1 -23.05 -6.52 -2.27
C GLN A 1 -23.89 -7.63 -2.87
N VAL A 2 -23.26 -8.53 -3.63
CA VAL A 2 -23.74 -9.89 -3.99
C VAL A 2 -22.46 -10.75 -4.03
N PRO A 3 -22.46 -11.96 -3.43
CA PRO A 3 -21.25 -12.77 -3.27
C PRO A 3 -20.88 -13.49 -4.57
N ILE A 4 -19.69 -14.10 -4.58
CA ILE A 4 -19.26 -15.31 -5.32
C ILE A 4 -17.81 -15.11 -5.81
N PHE A 5 -16.86 -15.51 -4.95
CA PHE A 5 -15.54 -15.95 -5.40
C PHE A 5 -15.44 -17.46 -5.15
N GLY A 6 -15.22 -18.21 -6.23
CA GLY A 6 -14.60 -19.52 -6.22
C GLY A 6 -13.46 -19.47 -7.23
N THR A 7 -12.28 -19.93 -6.84
CA THR A 7 -10.99 -19.79 -7.52
C THR A 7 -10.83 -20.56 -8.85
N SER A 8 -11.92 -20.92 -9.53
CA SER A 8 -11.91 -21.47 -10.90
C SER A 8 -13.25 -21.34 -11.66
N GLY A 9 -14.14 -20.41 -11.28
CA GLY A 9 -15.52 -20.38 -11.79
C GLY A 9 -15.71 -19.58 -13.09
N ARG A 10 -16.27 -20.22 -14.13
CA ARG A 10 -16.88 -19.53 -15.28
C ARG A 10 -18.07 -18.70 -14.81
N ILE A 11 -18.24 -17.50 -15.36
CA ILE A 11 -19.44 -16.68 -15.13
C ILE A 11 -20.58 -17.31 -15.95
N ASN A 12 -21.60 -17.85 -15.27
CA ASN A 12 -22.87 -18.17 -15.92
C ASN A 12 -23.44 -16.85 -16.46
N ALA A 13 -23.99 -16.84 -17.69
CA ALA A 13 -24.50 -15.64 -18.34
C ALA A 13 -25.57 -14.96 -17.47
N ILE A 14 -25.12 -13.97 -16.71
CA ILE A 14 -25.96 -13.04 -15.99
C ILE A 14 -25.70 -11.70 -16.68
N PRO A 15 -26.73 -11.01 -17.20
CA PRO A 15 -26.56 -9.66 -17.71
C PRO A 15 -25.91 -8.82 -16.63
N MET A 16 -24.73 -8.26 -16.92
CA MET A 16 -24.00 -7.46 -15.95
C MET A 16 -24.41 -6.00 -16.15
N HIS A 17 -25.12 -5.45 -15.17
CA HIS A 17 -25.54 -4.05 -15.20
C HIS A 17 -24.34 -3.15 -14.91
N ILE A 18 -23.95 -2.30 -15.86
CA ILE A 18 -22.88 -1.31 -15.68
C ILE A 18 -23.51 0.08 -15.66
N THR A 19 -23.59 0.69 -14.49
CA THR A 19 -24.09 2.07 -14.36
C THR A 19 -23.01 3.04 -14.81
N VAL A 20 -23.26 3.78 -15.89
CA VAL A 20 -22.38 4.86 -16.36
C VAL A 20 -23.06 6.19 -16.05
N ALA A 21 -22.61 6.89 -15.02
CA ALA A 21 -23.15 8.22 -14.70
C ALA A 21 -22.66 9.25 -15.75
N SER A 22 -23.59 9.82 -16.50
CA SER A 22 -23.34 10.94 -17.41
C SER A 22 -23.44 12.27 -16.66
N THR A 23 -22.58 13.23 -17.00
CA THR A 23 -22.62 14.60 -16.45
C THR A 23 -23.28 15.60 -17.40
N ALA A 24 -23.94 15.12 -18.47
CA ALA A 24 -24.64 15.99 -19.42
C ALA A 24 -26.04 16.34 -18.92
N GLU A 25 -26.42 17.61 -19.07
CA GLU A 25 -27.73 18.14 -18.67
C GLU A 25 -28.86 17.37 -19.40
N GLY A 26 -29.83 16.85 -18.65
CA GLY A 26 -30.89 15.96 -19.17
C GLY A 26 -30.52 14.48 -19.31
N CYS A 27 -29.28 14.10 -18.99
CA CYS A 27 -28.80 12.71 -19.01
C CYS A 27 -28.48 12.13 -17.61
N GLU A 28 -28.94 12.80 -16.56
CA GLU A 28 -28.79 12.37 -15.18
C GLU A 28 -29.53 11.03 -14.97
N GLY A 29 -28.81 10.00 -14.51
CA GLY A 29 -29.40 8.67 -14.23
C GLY A 29 -29.45 7.70 -15.42
N TRP A 30 -28.79 8.01 -16.54
CA TRP A 30 -28.70 7.07 -17.68
C TRP A 30 -27.88 5.82 -17.30
N LEU A 31 -28.34 4.65 -17.75
CA LEU A 31 -27.74 3.34 -17.49
C LEU A 31 -27.34 2.69 -18.82
N LEU A 32 -26.13 2.13 -18.87
CA LEU A 32 -25.66 1.36 -20.02
C LEU A 32 -25.67 -0.12 -19.68
N GLU A 33 -26.59 -0.88 -20.25
CA GLU A 33 -26.61 -2.33 -20.07
C GLU A 33 -25.77 -3.02 -21.13
N ILE A 34 -24.86 -3.90 -20.70
CA ILE A 34 -24.03 -4.70 -21.60
C ILE A 34 -24.26 -6.18 -21.29
N GLU A 35 -24.65 -6.96 -22.29
CA GLU A 35 -24.71 -8.41 -22.19
C GLU A 35 -23.31 -9.01 -22.34
N VAL A 36 -22.88 -9.77 -21.34
CA VAL A 36 -21.60 -10.48 -21.34
C VAL A 36 -21.84 -11.95 -21.69
N PRO A 37 -21.17 -12.51 -22.72
CA PRO A 37 -21.36 -13.90 -23.11
C PRO A 37 -21.04 -14.91 -21.99
N GLU A 38 -21.77 -16.01 -21.98
CA GLU A 38 -21.58 -17.11 -21.03
C GLU A 38 -20.16 -17.68 -21.09
N GLY A 39 -19.53 -17.88 -19.93
CA GLY A 39 -18.17 -18.40 -19.86
C GLY A 39 -17.05 -17.37 -19.91
N THR A 40 -17.37 -16.07 -20.01
CA THR A 40 -16.38 -14.98 -19.91
C THR A 40 -15.69 -15.02 -18.55
N THR A 41 -14.36 -15.10 -18.53
CA THR A 41 -13.57 -15.12 -17.29
C THR A 41 -13.38 -13.70 -16.73
N VAL A 42 -13.14 -13.58 -15.42
CA VAL A 42 -12.84 -12.28 -14.76
C VAL A 42 -11.65 -11.56 -15.41
N ARG A 43 -10.67 -12.32 -15.91
CA ARG A 43 -9.51 -11.78 -16.62
C ARG A 43 -9.89 -11.23 -18.00
N GLU A 44 -10.76 -11.91 -18.73
CA GLU A 44 -11.28 -11.43 -20.01
C GLU A 44 -12.17 -10.21 -19.84
N LEU A 45 -13.04 -10.20 -18.82
CA LEU A 45 -13.85 -9.04 -18.47
C LEU A 45 -12.97 -7.83 -18.14
N LYS A 46 -11.94 -8.01 -17.30
CA LYS A 46 -10.94 -6.96 -17.03
C LYS A 46 -10.19 -6.53 -18.29
N ARG A 47 -9.89 -7.45 -19.23
CA ARG A 47 -9.25 -7.11 -20.50
C ARG A 47 -10.17 -6.30 -21.43
N ILE A 48 -11.45 -6.65 -21.50
CA ILE A 48 -12.49 -5.93 -22.24
C ILE A 48 -12.64 -4.51 -21.69
N LEU A 49 -12.61 -4.36 -20.36
CA LEU A 49 -12.71 -3.08 -19.67
C LEU A 49 -11.39 -2.28 -19.62
N ALA A 50 -10.23 -2.91 -19.83
CA ALA A 50 -8.91 -2.26 -19.74
C ALA A 50 -8.28 -1.93 -21.11
N GLY A 51 -8.87 -2.36 -22.23
CA GLY A 51 -8.39 -2.02 -23.57
C GLY A 51 -8.66 -0.54 -23.91
N ARG A 52 -7.60 0.27 -24.00
CA ARG A 52 -7.67 1.64 -24.53
C ARG A 52 -7.62 1.64 -26.07
N PRO A 53 -8.27 2.59 -26.77
CA PRO A 53 -9.31 3.52 -26.31
C PRO A 53 -10.71 2.91 -26.51
N HIS A 54 -11.61 3.21 -25.57
CA HIS A 54 -12.99 2.74 -25.57
C HIS A 54 -13.81 3.38 -26.70
N LEU A 55 -13.78 2.76 -27.88
CA LEU A 55 -14.98 2.63 -28.70
C LEU A 55 -15.81 1.52 -28.06
N LEU A 56 -16.93 1.87 -27.43
CA LEU A 56 -18.03 0.91 -27.32
C LEU A 56 -18.57 0.76 -28.75
N ALA A 57 -17.93 -0.11 -29.53
CA ALA A 57 -18.47 -0.56 -30.80
C ALA A 57 -19.68 -1.42 -30.47
N VAL A 58 -20.83 -0.77 -30.40
CA VAL A 58 -22.14 -1.42 -30.33
C VAL A 58 -22.27 -2.20 -31.64
N LYS A 59 -22.29 -3.53 -31.55
CA LYS A 59 -22.47 -4.43 -32.69
C LYS A 59 -23.76 -4.05 -33.43
N ALA A 60 -23.81 -4.14 -34.76
CA ALA A 60 -24.91 -3.61 -35.59
C ALA A 60 -26.33 -4.14 -35.21
N ASP A 61 -26.37 -5.21 -34.43
CA ASP A 61 -27.52 -5.93 -33.91
C ASP A 61 -27.83 -5.64 -32.42
N THR A 62 -27.06 -4.79 -31.75
CA THR A 62 -27.23 -4.50 -30.32
C THR A 62 -28.30 -3.43 -30.13
N LYS A 63 -29.39 -3.78 -29.43
CA LYS A 63 -30.40 -2.81 -29.00
C LYS A 63 -29.94 -2.19 -27.68
N VAL A 64 -29.69 -0.88 -27.66
CA VAL A 64 -29.59 -0.17 -26.38
C VAL A 64 -31.02 0.04 -25.89
N LEU A 65 -31.34 -0.61 -24.78
CA LEU A 65 -32.62 -0.47 -24.10
C LEU A 65 -32.47 0.57 -23.00
N GLY A 66 -33.45 1.47 -22.91
CA GLY A 66 -33.58 2.39 -21.79
C GLY A 66 -35.01 2.39 -21.28
N ARG A 67 -35.26 3.02 -20.13
CA ARG A 67 -36.62 3.27 -19.66
C ARG A 67 -37.00 4.71 -19.95
N LEU A 68 -38.08 4.90 -20.71
CA LEU A 68 -38.74 6.20 -20.90
C LEU A 68 -40.06 6.15 -20.13
N ASP A 69 -40.28 7.09 -19.21
CA ASP A 69 -41.47 7.15 -18.35
C ASP A 69 -41.81 5.82 -17.64
N GLY A 70 -40.77 5.10 -17.20
CA GLY A 70 -40.92 3.85 -16.45
C GLY A 70 -41.14 2.58 -17.29
N GLN A 71 -41.36 2.71 -18.60
CA GLN A 71 -41.51 1.58 -19.53
C GLN A 71 -40.22 1.29 -20.30
N LEU A 72 -39.93 0.01 -20.53
CA LEU A 72 -38.75 -0.43 -21.28
C LEU A 72 -38.94 -0.10 -22.78
N ALA A 73 -38.01 0.67 -23.37
CA ALA A 73 -38.06 1.10 -24.76
C ALA A 73 -36.71 0.85 -25.47
N THR A 74 -36.76 0.54 -26.77
CA THR A 74 -35.56 0.45 -27.62
C THR A 74 -35.17 1.85 -28.08
N LEU A 75 -33.95 2.29 -27.74
CA LEU A 75 -33.48 3.64 -28.04
C LEU A 75 -32.66 3.75 -29.34
N PHE A 76 -32.29 2.62 -29.97
CA PHE A 76 -31.46 2.62 -31.19
C PHE A 76 -32.05 1.75 -32.31
N ASP A 77 -32.15 2.38 -33.49
CA ASP A 77 -32.33 1.78 -34.82
C ASP A 77 -31.37 2.56 -35.75
N ASN A 78 -30.40 1.86 -36.34
CA ASN A 78 -29.29 2.47 -37.09
C ASN A 78 -29.75 3.21 -38.36
N GLU A 79 -30.99 3.03 -38.80
CA GLU A 79 -31.54 3.69 -39.99
C GLU A 79 -32.06 5.12 -39.75
N LYS A 80 -32.06 5.63 -38.50
CA LYS A 80 -32.74 6.89 -38.14
C LYS A 80 -31.91 7.88 -37.30
N THR A 81 -30.59 7.88 -37.37
CA THR A 81 -29.78 8.82 -36.57
C THR A 81 -29.93 10.27 -37.07
N PRO A 82 -30.37 11.24 -36.24
CA PRO A 82 -30.38 12.66 -36.61
C PRO A 82 -28.97 13.25 -36.67
N ALA A 83 -28.74 14.19 -37.59
CA ALA A 83 -27.42 14.78 -37.88
C ALA A 83 -26.78 15.59 -36.73
N ASN A 84 -27.48 15.76 -35.60
CA ASN A 84 -27.14 16.66 -34.50
C ASN A 84 -26.82 15.95 -33.18
N VAL A 85 -26.62 14.63 -33.18
CA VAL A 85 -26.11 13.89 -32.01
C VAL A 85 -24.57 13.89 -32.05
N THR A 86 -23.94 14.59 -31.10
CA THR A 86 -22.49 14.54 -30.89
C THR A 86 -22.19 13.60 -29.72
N LEU A 87 -21.44 12.53 -29.98
CA LEU A 87 -20.91 11.64 -28.95
C LEU A 87 -19.93 12.40 -28.06
N LEU A 88 -20.14 12.37 -26.74
CA LEU A 88 -19.22 12.95 -25.76
C LEU A 88 -17.86 12.22 -25.87
N LYS A 89 -16.86 12.95 -26.34
CA LYS A 89 -15.46 12.53 -26.33
C LYS A 89 -14.97 12.55 -24.88
N VAL A 90 -15.02 11.42 -24.20
CA VAL A 90 -14.36 11.27 -22.90
C VAL A 90 -12.85 11.28 -23.16
N ASN A 91 -12.22 12.42 -22.95
CA ASN A 91 -10.76 12.51 -22.92
C ASN A 91 -10.25 11.63 -21.77
N SER A 92 -9.72 10.45 -22.09
CA SER A 92 -8.87 9.69 -21.18
C SER A 92 -7.46 10.29 -21.02
N ASP A 93 -7.22 11.46 -21.62
CA ASP A 93 -5.89 12.03 -21.81
C ASP A 93 -5.54 13.15 -20.84
N ARG A 94 -6.16 13.15 -19.65
CA ARG A 94 -5.59 13.87 -18.49
C ARG A 94 -5.54 12.99 -17.25
N CYS A 95 -4.98 11.80 -17.40
CA CYS A 95 -4.04 11.38 -16.36
C CYS A 95 -2.85 12.33 -16.55
N LEU A 96 -2.77 13.40 -15.74
CA LEU A 96 -1.59 14.27 -15.77
C LEU A 96 -0.40 13.35 -15.52
N PRO A 97 0.48 13.12 -16.51
CA PRO A 97 1.63 12.26 -16.28
C PRO A 97 2.42 12.91 -15.16
N PHE A 98 2.78 12.10 -14.17
CA PHE A 98 3.74 12.56 -13.17
C PHE A 98 5.04 12.92 -13.89
N PRO A 99 5.80 13.91 -13.40
CA PRO A 99 7.08 14.26 -14.00
C PRO A 99 7.97 13.04 -14.16
N GLU A 100 8.83 13.06 -15.17
CA GLU A 100 9.88 12.05 -15.31
C GLU A 100 10.69 11.97 -14.00
N GLY A 101 10.92 10.74 -13.53
CA GLY A 101 11.59 10.50 -12.25
C GLY A 101 10.68 10.51 -11.02
N PHE A 102 9.35 10.71 -11.16
CA PHE A 102 8.42 10.50 -10.04
C PHE A 102 8.48 9.04 -9.58
N LEU A 103 8.57 8.82 -8.28
CA LEU A 103 8.70 7.49 -7.67
C LEU A 103 7.39 7.09 -6.99
N TRP A 104 6.87 5.93 -7.40
CA TRP A 104 5.81 5.25 -6.68
C TRP A 104 6.40 4.23 -5.70
N GLY A 105 5.84 4.17 -4.50
CA GLY A 105 6.33 3.28 -3.47
C GLY A 105 5.30 2.93 -2.41
N SER A 106 5.71 2.04 -1.51
CA SER A 106 4.97 1.66 -0.31
C SER A 106 5.78 2.05 0.94
N ALA A 107 5.13 2.03 2.10
CA ALA A 107 5.76 2.34 3.37
C ALA A 107 5.34 1.38 4.49
N THR A 108 6.28 1.02 5.37
CA THR A 108 6.05 0.22 6.58
C THR A 108 6.86 0.76 7.76
N ALA A 109 6.62 0.22 8.95
CA ALA A 109 7.41 0.45 10.16
C ALA A 109 7.80 -0.87 10.80
N ALA A 110 9.00 -0.94 11.35
CA ALA A 110 9.60 -2.16 11.88
C ALA A 110 8.67 -2.93 12.83
N TYR A 111 8.17 -2.30 13.89
CA TYR A 111 7.30 -2.97 14.86
C TYR A 111 5.98 -3.47 14.26
N GLN A 112 5.48 -2.80 13.21
CA GLN A 112 4.21 -3.13 12.57
C GLN A 112 4.29 -4.34 11.64
N VAL A 113 5.48 -4.66 11.11
CA VAL A 113 5.61 -5.70 10.06
C VAL A 113 6.66 -6.77 10.37
N GLU A 114 7.75 -6.45 11.06
CA GLU A 114 8.88 -7.38 11.21
C GLU A 114 8.52 -8.63 11.99
N GLY A 115 7.90 -8.48 13.17
CA GLY A 115 7.78 -9.58 14.11
C GLY A 115 9.13 -10.02 14.65
N ALA A 116 9.27 -11.34 14.88
CA ALA A 116 10.50 -11.95 15.40
C ALA A 116 11.02 -11.21 16.65
N ALA A 117 10.10 -10.83 17.55
CA ALA A 117 10.38 -9.94 18.67
C ALA A 117 11.38 -10.53 19.68
N ARG A 118 11.57 -11.86 19.66
CA ARG A 118 12.44 -12.64 20.57
C ARG A 118 13.61 -13.31 19.85
N GLU A 119 13.89 -12.91 18.61
CA GLU A 119 14.87 -13.57 17.75
C GLU A 119 16.01 -12.64 17.35
N GLY A 120 17.14 -13.24 16.94
CA GLY A 120 18.28 -12.52 16.40
C GLY A 120 18.81 -11.42 17.31
N GLY A 121 18.80 -11.63 18.63
CA GLY A 121 19.35 -10.69 19.62
C GLY A 121 18.53 -9.41 19.88
N ARG A 122 17.35 -9.25 19.27
CA ARG A 122 16.46 -8.11 19.53
C ARG A 122 15.99 -8.06 20.99
N THR A 123 15.92 -6.86 21.56
CA THR A 123 15.31 -6.60 22.87
C THR A 123 13.96 -5.88 22.73
N TRP A 124 13.29 -5.65 23.86
CA TRP A 124 11.97 -5.04 23.89
C TRP A 124 12.04 -3.55 23.54
N SER A 125 11.07 -3.11 22.74
CA SER A 125 10.73 -1.70 22.55
C SER A 125 9.63 -1.28 23.54
N ILE A 126 9.37 0.03 23.62
CA ILE A 126 8.22 0.57 24.33
C ILE A 126 6.88 -0.02 23.88
N TRP A 127 6.76 -0.40 22.60
CA TRP A 127 5.56 -1.04 22.10
C TRP A 127 5.40 -2.49 22.56
N ASP A 128 6.50 -3.25 22.70
CA ASP A 128 6.42 -4.61 23.26
C ASP A 128 5.85 -4.55 24.68
N THR A 129 6.36 -3.64 25.51
CA THR A 129 5.90 -3.40 26.88
C THR A 129 4.44 -2.97 26.91
N PHE A 130 4.08 -1.96 26.11
CA PHE A 130 2.72 -1.44 26.02
C PHE A 130 1.69 -2.53 25.63
N CYS A 131 2.02 -3.35 24.63
CA CYS A 131 1.19 -4.48 24.22
C CYS A 131 1.11 -5.57 25.29
N ALA A 132 2.23 -5.91 25.95
CA ALA A 132 2.27 -6.91 27.01
C ALA A 132 1.43 -6.53 28.25
N GLU A 133 1.24 -5.23 28.49
CA GLU A 133 0.33 -4.71 29.51
C GLU A 133 -1.16 -4.77 29.12
N GLY A 134 -1.48 -5.29 27.93
CA GLY A 134 -2.86 -5.44 27.45
C GLY A 134 -3.53 -4.14 27.03
N ARG A 135 -2.73 -3.10 26.73
CA ARG A 135 -3.24 -1.77 26.33
C ARG A 135 -3.56 -1.65 24.84
N ALA A 136 -3.11 -2.61 24.03
CA ALA A 136 -3.47 -2.67 22.62
C ALA A 136 -4.92 -3.13 22.44
N ALA A 137 -5.59 -2.59 21.41
CA ALA A 137 -6.92 -3.07 21.05
C ALA A 137 -6.90 -4.58 20.79
N ASN A 138 -7.94 -5.28 21.25
CA ASN A 138 -8.09 -6.74 21.13
C ASN A 138 -6.96 -7.59 21.75
N GLY A 139 -6.02 -6.99 22.49
CA GLY A 139 -4.83 -7.69 22.99
C GLY A 139 -3.81 -8.04 21.90
N ASP A 140 -3.85 -7.34 20.76
CA ASP A 140 -2.93 -7.58 19.64
C ASP A 140 -1.48 -7.20 20.00
N THR A 141 -0.50 -7.91 19.41
CA THR A 141 0.93 -7.69 19.68
C THR A 141 1.75 -7.68 18.40
N GLY A 142 2.91 -7.02 18.43
CA GLY A 142 3.91 -7.05 17.35
C GLY A 142 4.87 -8.25 17.40
N LEU A 143 4.57 -9.30 18.20
CA LEU A 143 5.50 -10.42 18.39
C LEU A 143 5.82 -11.16 17.09
N VAL A 144 4.80 -11.31 16.22
CA VAL A 144 4.90 -11.93 14.89
C VAL A 144 4.56 -10.94 13.77
N ALA A 145 3.62 -10.01 14.00
CA ALA A 145 3.16 -9.06 12.98
C ALA A 145 2.75 -9.75 11.66
N CYS A 146 3.26 -9.30 10.51
CA CYS A 146 3.12 -10.02 9.23
C CYS A 146 4.37 -10.84 8.85
N ASP A 147 5.27 -11.04 9.81
CA ASP A 147 6.47 -11.87 9.70
C ASP A 147 7.48 -11.40 8.63
N HIS A 148 7.58 -10.08 8.42
CA HIS A 148 8.49 -9.49 7.44
C HIS A 148 9.96 -9.85 7.73
N TYR A 149 10.34 -10.08 8.99
CA TYR A 149 11.71 -10.48 9.34
C TYR A 149 12.15 -11.76 8.61
N HIS A 150 11.26 -12.74 8.46
CA HIS A 150 11.54 -13.98 7.73
C HIS A 150 11.15 -13.91 6.26
N ARG A 151 10.13 -13.09 5.93
CA ARG A 151 9.44 -13.12 4.63
C ARG A 151 9.75 -11.93 3.73
N PHE A 152 10.70 -11.07 4.10
CA PHE A 152 10.98 -9.84 3.34
C PHE A 152 11.25 -10.07 1.84
N ARG A 153 11.79 -11.22 1.43
CA ARG A 153 12.00 -11.55 0.02
C ARG A 153 10.68 -11.68 -0.76
N ASP A 154 9.66 -12.27 -0.13
CA ASP A 154 8.31 -12.33 -0.70
C ASP A 154 7.72 -10.92 -0.82
N ASP A 155 7.91 -10.10 0.22
CA ASP A 155 7.38 -8.72 0.24
C ASP A 155 8.03 -7.84 -0.82
N VAL A 156 9.36 -7.91 -0.95
CA VAL A 156 10.11 -7.18 -1.99
C VAL A 156 9.72 -7.66 -3.39
N LYS A 157 9.52 -8.97 -3.59
CA LYS A 157 9.00 -9.51 -4.84
C LYS A 157 7.61 -8.98 -5.17
N LEU A 158 6.70 -8.92 -4.20
CA LEU A 158 5.36 -8.35 -4.38
C LEU A 158 5.43 -6.86 -4.79
N MET A 159 6.31 -6.08 -4.16
CA MET A 159 6.53 -4.68 -4.54
C MET A 159 7.01 -4.55 -5.99
N SER A 160 7.92 -5.43 -6.42
CA SER A 160 8.39 -5.49 -7.80
C SER A 160 7.28 -5.87 -8.79
N GLU A 161 6.46 -6.87 -8.46
CA GLU A 161 5.32 -7.30 -9.29
C GLU A 161 4.25 -6.20 -9.44
N LEU A 162 4.10 -5.33 -8.42
CA LEU A 162 3.24 -4.15 -8.46
C LEU A 162 3.86 -2.97 -9.22
N GLY A 163 5.13 -3.05 -9.62
CA GLY A 163 5.84 -1.98 -10.31
C GLY A 163 6.25 -0.83 -9.40
N LEU A 164 6.39 -1.06 -8.09
CA LEU A 164 6.90 -0.06 -7.15
C LEU A 164 8.39 0.17 -7.37
N GLN A 165 8.79 1.44 -7.27
CA GLN A 165 10.17 1.89 -7.52
C GLN A 165 10.90 2.24 -6.22
N MET A 166 10.17 2.40 -5.12
CA MET A 166 10.70 2.78 -3.82
C MET A 166 9.98 2.04 -2.71
N TYR A 167 10.73 1.67 -1.66
CA TYR A 167 10.17 1.14 -0.43
C TYR A 167 10.72 1.94 0.74
N ARG A 168 9.79 2.54 1.48
CA ARG A 168 10.10 3.21 2.74
C ARG A 168 9.89 2.23 3.90
N PHE A 169 10.92 1.98 4.69
CA PHE A 169 10.82 1.16 5.89
C PHE A 169 11.55 1.83 7.05
N SER A 170 11.40 1.33 8.28
CA SER A 170 12.19 1.78 9.41
C SER A 170 13.14 0.70 9.91
N ILE A 171 14.28 1.12 10.46
CA ILE A 171 15.18 0.22 11.19
C ILE A 171 14.69 0.11 12.62
N SER A 172 14.65 -1.10 13.18
CA SER A 172 14.31 -1.29 14.57
C SER A 172 15.49 -0.94 15.48
N TRP A 173 15.36 0.11 16.29
CA TRP A 173 16.41 0.52 17.23
C TRP A 173 16.79 -0.61 18.21
N PRO A 174 15.86 -1.24 18.95
CA PRO A 174 16.21 -2.33 19.87
C PRO A 174 16.63 -3.63 19.17
N ARG A 175 16.44 -3.75 17.85
CA ARG A 175 17.06 -4.83 17.08
C ARG A 175 18.52 -4.52 16.78
N LEU A 176 18.82 -3.31 16.31
CA LEU A 176 20.17 -2.91 15.91
C LEU A 176 21.11 -2.67 17.11
N LEU A 177 20.61 -1.98 18.13
CA LEU A 177 21.30 -1.70 19.39
C LEU A 177 20.46 -2.22 20.56
N PRO A 178 20.62 -3.50 20.96
CA PRO A 178 19.75 -4.13 21.96
C PRO A 178 19.79 -3.49 23.35
N LYS A 179 20.88 -2.80 23.70
CA LYS A 179 20.99 -2.04 24.96
C LYS A 179 20.62 -0.56 24.79
N GLY A 180 20.02 -0.20 23.65
CA GLY A 180 19.79 1.18 23.20
C GLY A 180 21.05 1.91 22.74
N ARG A 181 22.22 1.49 23.23
CA ARG A 181 23.53 2.05 22.92
C ARG A 181 24.62 0.98 22.84
N GLY A 182 25.79 1.36 22.36
CA GLY A 182 26.98 0.51 22.38
C GLY A 182 27.03 -0.48 21.21
N ASP A 183 27.26 -1.75 21.51
CA ASP A 183 27.57 -2.77 20.51
C ASP A 183 26.41 -3.02 19.54
N ILE A 184 26.75 -3.02 18.25
CA ILE A 184 25.83 -3.35 17.17
C ILE A 184 25.53 -4.85 17.17
N ASN A 185 24.27 -5.20 16.94
CA ASN A 185 23.84 -6.57 16.79
C ASN A 185 24.12 -7.09 15.37
N PRO A 186 25.02 -8.07 15.18
CA PRO A 186 25.40 -8.55 13.85
C PRO A 186 24.25 -9.24 13.10
N ASP A 187 23.31 -9.88 13.80
CA ASP A 187 22.14 -10.52 13.17
C ASP A 187 21.20 -9.46 12.58
N ALA A 188 21.04 -8.32 13.27
CA ALA A 188 20.27 -7.19 12.78
C ALA A 188 20.90 -6.58 11.52
N VAL A 189 22.23 -6.42 11.52
CA VAL A 189 22.97 -5.94 10.33
C VAL A 189 22.75 -6.88 9.16
N THR A 190 22.87 -8.18 9.40
CA THR A 190 22.67 -9.21 8.37
C THR A 190 21.27 -9.14 7.78
N PHE A 191 20.24 -9.00 8.63
CA PHE A 191 18.85 -8.85 8.19
C PHE A 191 18.65 -7.60 7.32
N TYR A 192 18.99 -6.40 7.80
CA TYR A 192 18.77 -5.16 7.06
C TYR A 192 19.61 -5.07 5.79
N ARG A 193 20.85 -5.57 5.79
CA ARG A 193 21.65 -5.63 4.56
C ARG A 193 21.05 -6.60 3.55
N SER A 194 20.59 -7.78 3.98
CA SER A 194 19.92 -8.73 3.08
C SER A 194 18.64 -8.15 2.46
N LEU A 195 17.85 -7.40 3.24
CA LEU A 195 16.69 -6.67 2.72
C LEU A 195 17.10 -5.63 1.67
N LEU A 196 18.11 -4.81 1.96
CA LEU A 196 18.59 -3.77 1.05
C LEU A 196 19.18 -4.36 -0.25
N GLU A 197 19.89 -5.48 -0.16
CA GLU A 197 20.44 -6.20 -1.29
C GLU A 197 19.34 -6.80 -2.17
N GLU A 198 18.32 -7.46 -1.57
CA GLU A 198 17.15 -7.96 -2.30
C GLU A 198 16.39 -6.82 -3.01
N MET A 199 16.21 -5.68 -2.33
CA MET A 199 15.62 -4.49 -2.96
C MET A 199 16.44 -3.99 -4.15
N ALA A 200 17.77 -3.97 -4.03
CA ALA A 200 18.65 -3.57 -5.11
C ALA A 200 18.55 -4.53 -6.32
N GLU A 201 18.46 -5.84 -6.08
CA GLU A 201 18.23 -6.84 -7.13
C GLU A 201 16.92 -6.61 -7.88
N GLN A 202 15.85 -6.23 -7.17
CA GLN A 202 14.55 -5.89 -7.77
C GLN A 202 14.45 -4.43 -8.26
N LYS A 203 15.54 -3.65 -8.21
CA LYS A 203 15.60 -2.23 -8.60
C LYS A 203 14.64 -1.32 -7.82
N ILE A 204 14.42 -1.64 -6.54
CA ILE A 204 13.61 -0.85 -5.62
C ILE A 204 14.54 0.02 -4.77
N GLN A 205 14.30 1.33 -4.76
CA GLN A 205 15.11 2.27 -3.99
C GLN A 205 14.70 2.26 -2.50
N PRO A 206 15.67 2.20 -1.56
CA PRO A 206 15.36 2.31 -0.14
C PRO A 206 15.18 3.76 0.31
N MET A 207 14.18 3.98 1.15
CA MET A 207 14.04 5.18 1.98
C MET A 207 13.91 4.77 3.45
N VAL A 208 14.95 5.01 4.24
CA VAL A 208 15.00 4.49 5.62
C VAL A 208 14.55 5.55 6.61
N THR A 209 13.60 5.17 7.46
CA THR A 209 13.19 5.94 8.64
C THR A 209 14.00 5.45 9.85
N LEU A 210 14.74 6.35 10.52
CA LEU A 210 15.55 5.99 11.68
C LEU A 210 14.67 5.68 12.89
N TYR A 211 13.71 6.55 13.21
CA TYR A 211 12.81 6.34 14.35
C TYR A 211 11.35 6.31 13.94
N HIS A 212 10.68 5.19 14.22
CA HIS A 212 9.24 5.02 14.03
C HIS A 212 8.59 4.44 15.29
N TRP A 213 8.75 5.19 16.39
CA TRP A 213 8.11 4.98 17.69
C TRP A 213 8.54 3.71 18.42
N ASP A 214 9.67 3.14 18.06
CA ASP A 214 10.14 1.84 18.53
C ASP A 214 11.32 1.97 19.52
N LEU A 215 11.26 2.95 20.42
CA LEU A 215 12.32 3.22 21.39
C LEU A 215 12.67 1.96 22.19
N PRO A 216 13.96 1.62 22.38
CA PRO A 216 14.37 0.54 23.27
C PRO A 216 13.84 0.76 24.69
N GLN A 217 13.15 -0.24 25.25
CA GLN A 217 12.51 -0.12 26.57
C GLN A 217 13.53 0.26 27.67
N CYS A 218 14.77 -0.23 27.57
CA CYS A 218 15.81 0.08 28.54
C CYS A 218 16.10 1.58 28.67
N LEU A 219 15.93 2.37 27.60
CA LEU A 219 16.11 3.82 27.63
C LEU A 219 14.90 4.54 28.26
N GLU A 220 13.69 4.02 28.02
CA GLU A 220 12.49 4.50 28.72
C GLU A 220 12.60 4.21 30.23
N ASP A 221 13.06 3.02 30.62
CA ASP A 221 13.24 2.63 32.02
C ASP A 221 14.34 3.43 32.73
N GLU A 222 15.44 3.70 32.04
CA GLU A 222 16.61 4.36 32.66
C GLU A 222 16.36 5.84 32.95
N TYR A 223 15.76 6.58 32.01
CA TYR A 223 15.61 8.03 32.15
C TYR A 223 14.33 8.62 31.54
N GLY A 224 13.36 7.77 31.17
CA GLY A 224 12.09 8.20 30.59
C GLY A 224 12.14 8.51 29.10
N GLY A 225 13.13 7.96 28.39
CA GLY A 225 13.19 7.98 26.93
C GLY A 225 13.22 9.38 26.36
N TRP A 226 12.27 9.71 25.47
CA TRP A 226 12.22 11.03 24.81
C TRP A 226 11.99 12.20 25.75
N ARG A 227 11.64 11.97 27.02
CA ARG A 227 11.52 13.02 28.04
C ARG A 227 12.87 13.42 28.65
N GLY A 228 13.88 12.57 28.57
CA GLY A 228 15.23 12.86 29.07
C GLY A 228 16.13 13.48 28.00
N ARG A 229 16.99 14.43 28.37
CA ARG A 229 17.92 15.06 27.42
C ARG A 229 18.98 14.11 26.86
N GLN A 230 19.27 13.02 27.59
CA GLN A 230 20.21 11.97 27.20
C GLN A 230 19.84 11.31 25.86
N ILE A 231 18.54 11.32 25.50
CA ILE A 231 18.07 10.75 24.24
C ILE A 231 18.73 11.39 23.01
N VAL A 232 19.19 12.63 23.12
CA VAL A 232 19.85 13.33 22.00
C VAL A 232 21.15 12.61 21.64
N GLU A 233 21.98 12.29 22.63
CA GLU A 233 23.26 11.60 22.42
C GLU A 233 23.03 10.13 22.00
N ASP A 234 22.08 9.44 22.64
CA ASP A 234 21.75 8.05 22.29
C ASP A 234 21.18 7.94 20.87
N PHE A 235 20.31 8.88 20.45
CA PHE A 235 19.75 8.90 19.09
C PHE A 235 20.79 9.28 18.04
N GLU A 236 21.70 10.22 18.35
CA GLU A 236 22.83 10.55 17.47
C GLU A 236 23.74 9.33 17.25
N ALA A 237 24.06 8.59 18.31
CA ALA A 237 24.86 7.37 18.22
C ALA A 237 24.16 6.29 17.39
N PHE A 238 22.86 6.11 17.59
CA PHE A 238 22.05 5.19 16.78
C PHE A 238 22.00 5.60 15.30
N ALA A 239 21.73 6.87 15.01
CA ALA A 239 21.73 7.39 13.64
C ALA A 239 23.10 7.20 12.96
N SER A 240 24.18 7.53 13.67
CA SER A 240 25.56 7.35 13.18
C SER A 240 25.89 5.88 12.89
N THR A 241 25.38 4.96 13.73
CA THR A 241 25.50 3.52 13.50
C THR A 241 24.77 3.09 12.24
N CYS A 242 23.53 3.55 12.04
CA CYS A 242 22.76 3.29 10.82
C CYS A 242 23.47 3.81 9.56
N PHE A 243 23.99 5.04 9.59
CA PHE A 243 24.72 5.61 8.45
C PHE A 243 26.00 4.84 8.15
N SER A 244 26.73 4.41 9.18
CA SER A 244 27.96 3.64 9.00
C SER A 244 27.70 2.23 8.46
N ALA A 245 26.64 1.57 8.94
CA ALA A 245 26.33 0.19 8.58
C ALA A 245 25.62 0.04 7.22
N PHE A 246 24.85 1.04 6.80
CA PHE A 246 23.95 0.93 5.63
C PHE A 246 24.05 2.09 4.63
N GLY A 247 24.84 3.13 4.93
CA GLY A 247 24.94 4.33 4.09
C GLY A 247 25.56 4.10 2.71
N ASP A 248 26.23 2.97 2.51
CA ASP A 248 26.69 2.52 1.19
C ASP A 248 25.49 2.18 0.27
N LEU A 249 24.44 1.56 0.82
CA LEU A 249 23.23 1.12 0.10
C LEU A 249 22.06 2.12 0.18
N VAL A 250 22.00 2.97 1.22
CA VAL A 250 20.86 3.86 1.49
C VAL A 250 21.25 5.33 1.30
N LYS A 251 20.51 6.05 0.45
CA LYS A 251 20.74 7.49 0.16
C LYS A 251 19.63 8.41 0.65
N SER A 252 18.45 7.87 0.96
CA SER A 252 17.29 8.63 1.41
C SER A 252 16.96 8.26 2.86
N TRP A 253 17.01 9.24 3.76
CA TRP A 253 16.83 9.06 5.20
C TRP A 253 15.75 9.99 5.75
N ILE A 254 14.94 9.48 6.66
CA ILE A 254 13.97 10.22 7.47
C ILE A 254 14.37 10.03 8.93
N THR A 255 14.57 11.10 9.68
CA THR A 255 15.00 10.99 11.09
C THR A 255 13.87 10.44 11.97
N ILE A 256 12.74 11.12 12.02
CA ILE A 256 11.61 10.78 12.90
C ILE A 256 10.32 10.76 12.10
N ASN A 257 9.56 9.66 12.17
CA ASN A 257 8.20 9.61 11.66
C ASN A 257 7.21 10.23 12.64
N GLU A 258 6.30 11.06 12.12
CA GLU A 258 5.16 11.62 12.86
C GLU A 258 5.52 12.13 14.27
N PRO A 259 6.47 13.08 14.40
CA PRO A 259 6.96 13.53 15.71
C PRO A 259 5.84 14.11 16.59
N TRP A 260 4.83 14.75 15.99
CA TRP A 260 3.66 15.23 16.73
C TRP A 260 2.87 14.09 17.36
N CYS A 261 2.57 13.04 16.58
CA CYS A 261 1.83 11.89 17.08
C CYS A 261 2.62 11.14 18.15
N ALA A 262 3.92 10.92 17.93
CA ALA A 262 4.81 10.31 18.92
C ALA A 262 4.79 11.06 20.26
N ALA A 263 4.85 12.39 20.22
CA ALA A 263 4.85 13.22 21.41
C ALA A 263 3.47 13.26 22.10
N VAL A 264 2.41 13.51 21.33
CA VAL A 264 1.07 13.77 21.90
C VAL A 264 0.37 12.47 22.29
N LEU A 265 0.35 11.47 21.41
CA LEU A 265 -0.31 10.19 21.69
C LEU A 265 0.54 9.29 22.60
N GLY A 266 1.86 9.52 22.67
CA GLY A 266 2.75 8.76 23.55
C GLY A 266 2.80 9.29 24.99
N TYR A 267 2.59 10.59 25.21
CA TYR A 267 2.84 11.21 26.51
C TYR A 267 1.72 12.15 27.03
N ALA A 268 0.74 12.53 26.22
CA ALA A 268 -0.26 13.53 26.61
C ALA A 268 -1.72 13.02 26.63
N SER A 269 -1.98 11.82 26.10
CA SER A 269 -3.32 11.21 26.01
C SER A 269 -3.58 10.17 27.09
#